data_AF-A0A3B8U6P2-F1
#
_entry.id   AF-A0A3B8U6P2-F1
#
_cell.length_a   1.000
_cell.length_b   1.000
_cell.length_c   1.000
_cell.angle_alpha   90.00
_cell.angle_beta   90.00
_cell.angle_gamma   90.00
#
_symmetry.space_group_name_H-M   'P 1'
#
loop_
_entity.id
_entity.type
_entity.pdbx_description
1 polymer ?
#
loop_
_entity_poly.entity_id
_entity_poly.type
_entity_poly.pdbx_seq_one_letter_code
_entity_poly.pdbx_strand_id
1 'polypeptide(L)'
;MYHPALGPLYSLIGQKIKHGSLSLGSELQIELAQAYLEHVDVQGSLRILAQRPTESRCYLRNVRVMNQGVDWNSSRPFWAYELVRPESMQIVLQGSSEFIAEGAVFSGNQRWVVEDGVRMIVAEDGSVTKEAAKGPLSFGLPLKN
;
A
#
# COMPACT_ATOMS: atom_id res chain seq x y z
N MET A 1 -20.46 16.73 4.30
CA MET A 1 -21.54 15.74 4.51
C MET A 1 -20.98 14.41 4.01
N TYR A 2 -20.69 13.46 4.91
CA TYR A 2 -19.88 12.25 4.62
C TYR A 2 -20.76 11.09 4.13
N HIS A 3 -20.27 10.33 3.15
CA HIS A 3 -21.00 9.26 2.48
C HIS A 3 -21.12 8.00 3.36
N PRO A 4 -22.30 7.37 3.50
CA PRO A 4 -22.55 6.16 4.30
C PRO A 4 -21.79 4.87 3.91
N ALA A 5 -20.85 4.95 2.96
CA ALA A 5 -20.06 3.80 2.49
C ALA A 5 -18.74 3.61 3.27
N LEU A 6 -18.43 4.51 4.20
CA LEU A 6 -17.26 4.43 5.08
C LEU A 6 -17.51 3.47 6.23
N GLY A 7 -17.81 2.19 5.93
CA GLY A 7 -18.15 1.16 6.92
C GLY A 7 -17.22 1.12 8.14
N PRO A 8 -17.60 0.39 9.22
CA PRO A 8 -17.08 0.52 10.60
C PRO A 8 -15.55 0.36 10.79
N LEU A 9 -14.79 0.02 9.75
CA LEU A 9 -13.33 -0.08 9.73
C LEU A 9 -12.61 1.22 9.32
N TYR A 10 -13.32 2.27 8.90
CA TYR A 10 -12.72 3.44 8.23
C TYR A 10 -12.13 4.49 9.20
N SER A 11 -12.39 4.39 10.50
CA SER A 11 -11.90 5.36 11.50
C SER A 11 -10.56 5.00 12.16
N LEU A 12 -9.97 3.83 11.87
CA LEU A 12 -8.66 3.45 12.43
C LEU A 12 -7.44 3.81 11.55
N ILE A 13 -7.66 4.37 10.35
CA ILE A 13 -6.58 4.74 9.41
C ILE A 13 -6.53 6.25 9.19
N GLY A 14 -6.73 7.03 10.26
CA GLY A 14 -6.43 8.47 10.29
C GLY A 14 -4.97 8.80 10.60
N GLN A 15 -4.11 7.81 10.90
CA GLN A 15 -2.80 8.05 11.52
C GLN A 15 -1.56 7.66 10.68
N LYS A 16 -1.70 7.12 9.45
CA LYS A 16 -0.54 6.63 8.67
C LYS A 16 -0.26 7.33 7.33
N ILE A 17 -1.21 8.07 6.77
CA ILE A 17 -0.96 8.93 5.60
C ILE A 17 -0.60 10.32 6.11
N LYS A 18 0.65 10.73 5.90
CA LYS A 18 1.03 12.14 6.03
C LYS A 18 0.86 12.81 4.67
N HIS A 19 -0.02 13.80 4.58
CA HIS A 19 -0.18 14.68 3.41
C HIS A 19 -0.61 13.99 2.09
N GLY A 20 -1.28 12.84 2.13
CA GLY A 20 -1.82 12.13 0.95
C GLY A 20 -3.34 12.22 0.81
N SER A 21 -3.90 11.54 -0.19
CA SER A 21 -5.34 11.56 -0.52
C SER A 21 -5.89 10.19 -0.92
N LEU A 22 -7.18 9.98 -0.67
CA LEU A 22 -7.97 8.85 -1.19
C LEU A 22 -9.15 9.42 -1.99
N SER A 23 -9.28 9.07 -3.27
CA SER A 23 -10.43 9.48 -4.07
C SER A 23 -11.71 8.77 -3.63
N LEU A 24 -12.88 9.34 -3.94
CA LEU A 24 -14.17 8.73 -3.63
C LEU A 24 -14.24 7.31 -4.23
N GLY A 25 -14.60 6.32 -3.40
CA GLY A 25 -14.64 4.91 -3.81
C GLY A 25 -13.28 4.21 -3.84
N SER A 26 -12.20 4.87 -3.39
CA SER A 26 -10.89 4.23 -3.26
C SER A 26 -10.82 3.31 -2.04
N GLU A 27 -9.97 2.30 -2.12
CA GLU A 27 -9.68 1.35 -1.06
C GLU A 27 -8.19 1.44 -0.69
N LEU A 28 -7.91 1.54 0.60
CA LEU A 28 -6.57 1.34 1.16
C LEU A 28 -6.64 0.28 2.25
N GLN A 29 -6.01 -0.86 2.01
CA GLN A 29 -5.88 -1.95 2.98
C GLN A 29 -4.42 -2.10 3.40
N ILE A 30 -4.16 -2.08 4.71
CA ILE A 30 -2.83 -2.20 5.29
C ILE A 30 -2.86 -3.28 6.37
N GLU A 31 -2.20 -4.40 6.11
CA GLU A 31 -2.10 -5.54 7.02
C GLU A 31 -0.65 -5.74 7.48
N LEU A 32 -0.07 -4.68 8.05
CA LEU A 32 1.26 -4.71 8.68
C LEU A 32 1.40 -3.63 9.76
N ALA A 33 2.26 -3.88 10.73
CA ALA A 33 2.54 -2.92 11.80
C ALA A 33 3.36 -1.73 11.28
N GLN A 34 4.37 -2.00 10.45
CA GLN A 34 5.39 -1.03 10.01
C GLN A 34 5.16 -0.54 8.57
N ALA A 35 4.08 0.22 8.39
CA ALA A 35 3.79 0.95 7.15
C ALA A 35 4.01 2.46 7.34
N TYR A 36 4.77 3.06 6.42
CA TYR A 36 5.06 4.49 6.35
C TYR A 36 4.60 5.03 4.98
N LEU A 37 3.57 5.89 5.00
CA LEU A 37 2.97 6.47 3.80
C LEU A 37 3.06 8.00 3.87
N GLU A 38 3.85 8.60 2.98
CA GLU A 38 4.04 10.05 2.88
C GLU A 38 3.72 10.51 1.46
N HIS A 39 2.82 11.49 1.30
CA HIS A 39 2.33 11.96 -0.02
C HIS A 39 1.87 10.82 -0.93
N VAL A 40 1.04 9.93 -0.41
CA VAL A 40 0.46 8.83 -1.18
C VAL A 40 -0.94 9.23 -1.66
N ASP A 41 -1.15 9.23 -2.97
CA ASP A 41 -2.45 9.47 -3.61
C ASP A 41 -3.00 8.16 -4.20
N VAL A 42 -4.16 7.72 -3.74
CA VAL A 42 -4.82 6.52 -4.23
C VAL A 42 -6.12 6.89 -4.93
N GLN A 43 -6.18 6.52 -6.20
CA GLN A 43 -7.36 6.55 -7.05
C GLN A 43 -7.65 5.11 -7.48
N GLY A 44 -8.48 4.41 -6.72
CA GLY A 44 -8.71 2.96 -6.90
C GLY A 44 -8.35 2.15 -5.65
N SER A 45 -7.78 0.96 -5.80
CA SER A 45 -7.46 0.02 -4.72
C SER A 45 -5.95 -0.16 -4.56
N LEU A 46 -5.46 0.08 -3.34
CA LEU A 46 -4.11 -0.25 -2.89
C LEU A 46 -4.21 -1.18 -1.67
N ARG A 47 -3.55 -2.35 -1.74
CA ARG A 47 -3.54 -3.35 -0.68
C ARG A 47 -2.11 -3.76 -0.35
N ILE A 48 -1.75 -3.66 0.93
CA ILE A 48 -0.44 -4.08 1.45
C ILE A 48 -0.69 -5.21 2.43
N LEU A 49 -0.28 -6.42 2.04
CA LEU A 49 -0.56 -7.67 2.74
C LEU A 49 0.76 -8.28 3.21
N ALA A 50 0.87 -8.63 4.49
CA ALA A 50 2.07 -9.24 5.03
C ALA A 50 1.78 -10.58 5.72
N GLN A 51 2.60 -11.59 5.43
CA GLN A 51 2.53 -12.89 6.12
C GLN A 51 3.02 -12.78 7.57
N ARG A 52 4.02 -11.92 7.83
CA ARG A 52 4.48 -11.57 9.19
C ARG A 52 4.35 -10.06 9.43
N PRO A 53 3.15 -9.57 9.79
CA PRO A 53 2.83 -8.14 9.94
C PRO A 53 3.80 -7.33 10.81
N THR A 54 4.40 -7.95 11.84
CA THR A 54 5.32 -7.29 12.78
C THR A 54 6.76 -7.21 12.29
N GLU A 55 7.13 -8.06 11.32
CA GLU A 55 8.49 -8.21 10.79
C GLU A 55 8.65 -7.60 9.39
N SER A 56 7.53 -7.43 8.68
CA SER A 56 7.49 -6.82 7.35
C SER A 56 7.41 -5.30 7.40
N ARG A 57 7.95 -4.63 6.37
CA ARG A 57 7.92 -3.15 6.27
C ARG A 57 7.49 -2.68 4.89
N CYS A 58 6.80 -1.55 4.85
CA CYS A 58 6.45 -0.88 3.60
C CYS A 58 6.68 0.63 3.72
N TYR A 59 7.39 1.19 2.75
CA TYR A 59 7.73 2.62 2.65
C TYR A 59 7.28 3.14 1.30
N LEU A 60 6.25 3.98 1.30
CA LEU A 60 5.76 4.66 0.10
C LEU A 60 5.87 6.16 0.29
N ARG A 61 6.62 6.82 -0.60
CA ARG A 61 6.81 8.28 -0.57
C ARG A 61 6.56 8.90 -1.94
N ASN A 62 5.71 9.93 -2.00
CA ASN A 62 5.33 10.57 -3.27
C ASN A 62 4.81 9.56 -4.32
N VAL A 63 4.01 8.59 -3.88
CA VAL A 63 3.51 7.49 -4.71
C VAL A 63 2.08 7.79 -5.17
N ARG A 64 1.79 7.55 -6.44
CA ARG A 64 0.42 7.59 -6.97
C ARG A 64 -0.02 6.20 -7.44
N VAL A 65 -1.23 5.79 -7.05
CA VAL A 65 -1.86 4.55 -7.50
C VAL A 65 -3.15 4.88 -8.25
N MET A 66 -3.28 4.39 -9.47
CA MET A 66 -4.42 4.65 -10.35
C MET A 66 -4.96 3.34 -10.94
N ASN A 67 -6.12 2.86 -10.49
CA ASN A 67 -6.76 1.67 -11.04
C ASN A 67 -8.29 1.71 -10.82
N GLN A 68 -9.01 0.73 -11.39
CA GLN A 68 -10.48 0.66 -11.29
C GLN A 68 -11.02 0.42 -9.87
N GLY A 69 -10.18 0.01 -8.91
CA GLY A 69 -10.56 -0.11 -7.51
C GLY A 69 -11.64 -1.15 -7.22
N VAL A 70 -12.55 -0.80 -6.31
CA VAL A 70 -13.67 -1.65 -5.90
C VAL A 70 -14.91 -1.28 -6.68
N ASP A 71 -15.59 -2.27 -7.24
CA ASP A 71 -16.95 -2.10 -7.75
C ASP A 71 -17.95 -2.11 -6.59
N TRP A 72 -18.30 -0.93 -6.11
CA TRP A 72 -19.27 -0.73 -5.02
C TRP A 72 -20.72 -1.03 -5.43
N ASN A 73 -21.05 -1.17 -6.71
CA ASN A 73 -22.40 -1.55 -7.11
C ASN A 73 -22.58 -3.06 -6.98
N SER A 74 -21.60 -3.83 -7.46
CA SER A 74 -21.64 -5.30 -7.43
C SER A 74 -21.27 -5.89 -6.07
N SER A 75 -20.59 -5.14 -5.20
CA SER A 75 -20.15 -5.60 -3.86
C SER A 75 -21.24 -5.50 -2.77
N ARG A 76 -22.52 -5.68 -3.11
CA ARG A 76 -23.63 -5.60 -2.14
C ARG A 76 -24.04 -7.02 -1.67
N PRO A 77 -24.19 -7.26 -0.36
CA PRO A 77 -23.99 -6.29 0.73
C PRO A 77 -22.52 -6.08 1.10
N PHE A 78 -22.14 -4.82 1.35
CA PHE A 78 -20.75 -4.38 1.59
C PHE A 78 -20.05 -5.03 2.79
N TRP A 79 -20.82 -5.66 3.69
CA TRP A 79 -20.34 -6.32 4.90
C TRP A 79 -20.05 -7.81 4.71
N ALA A 80 -20.37 -8.40 3.56
CA ALA A 80 -20.22 -9.83 3.31
C ALA A 80 -18.80 -10.26 2.84
N TYR A 81 -17.78 -9.43 3.08
CA TYR A 81 -16.35 -9.69 2.80
C TYR A 81 -15.94 -9.94 1.33
N GLU A 82 -16.88 -10.16 0.40
CA GLU A 82 -16.60 -10.33 -1.03
C GLU A 82 -16.73 -8.99 -1.79
N LEU A 83 -15.74 -8.11 -1.61
CA LEU A 83 -15.62 -6.92 -2.46
C LEU A 83 -15.10 -7.33 -3.86
N VAL A 84 -15.86 -7.01 -4.89
CA VAL A 84 -15.46 -7.17 -6.29
C VAL A 84 -14.46 -6.07 -6.64
N ARG A 85 -13.26 -6.48 -7.09
CA ARG A 85 -12.18 -5.57 -7.49
C ARG A 85 -11.80 -5.84 -8.93
N PRO A 86 -12.31 -5.07 -9.91
CA PRO A 86 -11.86 -5.19 -11.30
C PRO A 86 -10.35 -5.01 -11.44
N GLU A 87 -9.76 -4.08 -10.66
CA GLU A 87 -8.32 -3.88 -10.59
C GLU A 87 -7.88 -3.52 -9.17
N SER A 88 -6.68 -3.95 -8.79
CA SER A 88 -6.07 -3.58 -7.52
C SER A 88 -4.55 -3.58 -7.64
N MET A 89 -3.88 -2.62 -7.00
CA MET A 89 -2.45 -2.71 -6.75
C MET A 89 -2.23 -3.46 -5.43
N GLN A 90 -1.56 -4.60 -5.51
CA GLN A 90 -1.27 -5.45 -4.35
C GLN A 90 0.23 -5.52 -4.10
N ILE A 91 0.65 -5.21 -2.89
CA ILE A 91 1.98 -5.50 -2.36
C ILE A 91 1.84 -6.66 -1.39
N VAL A 92 2.59 -7.74 -1.63
CA VAL A 92 2.54 -8.98 -0.86
C VAL A 92 3.92 -9.25 -0.29
N LEU A 93 4.04 -9.09 1.03
CA LEU A 93 5.26 -9.27 1.79
C LEU A 93 5.27 -10.69 2.39
N GLN A 94 6.14 -11.55 1.87
CA GLN A 94 6.37 -12.89 2.41
C GLN A 94 7.40 -12.81 3.54
N GLY A 95 7.21 -13.59 4.61
CA GLY A 95 8.12 -13.62 5.76
C GLY A 95 8.51 -12.23 6.29
N SER A 96 9.81 -12.00 6.47
CA SER A 96 10.41 -10.76 6.96
C SER A 96 10.95 -9.94 5.77
N SER A 97 10.06 -9.31 5.00
CA SER A 97 10.41 -8.59 3.76
C SER A 97 10.05 -7.10 3.77
N GLU A 98 10.65 -6.36 2.84
CA GLU A 98 10.51 -4.91 2.75
C GLU A 98 10.16 -4.46 1.33
N PHE A 99 9.20 -3.55 1.20
CA PHE A 99 8.89 -2.87 -0.05
C PHE A 99 9.12 -1.36 0.09
N ILE A 100 9.87 -0.79 -0.84
CA ILE A 100 10.18 0.65 -0.88
C ILE A 100 9.81 1.18 -2.27
N ALA A 101 9.07 2.28 -2.30
CA ALA A 101 8.86 3.05 -3.53
C ALA A 101 8.87 4.55 -3.24
N GLU A 102 9.59 5.30 -4.08
CA GLU A 102 9.66 6.77 -4.04
C GLU A 102 9.43 7.35 -5.43
N GLY A 103 8.49 8.30 -5.55
CA GLY A 103 8.16 8.96 -6.82
C GLY A 103 7.38 8.11 -7.82
N ALA A 104 7.19 6.81 -7.54
CA ALA A 104 6.60 5.87 -8.49
C ALA A 104 5.09 6.11 -8.73
N VAL A 105 4.68 5.90 -9.99
CA VAL A 105 3.27 5.87 -10.40
C VAL A 105 2.90 4.45 -10.80
N PHE A 106 1.91 3.88 -10.13
CA PHE A 106 1.38 2.55 -10.42
C PHE A 106 0.02 2.67 -11.09
N SER A 107 -0.18 1.92 -12.19
CA SER A 107 -1.43 1.96 -12.95
C SER A 107 -1.94 0.57 -13.30
N GLY A 108 -3.26 0.41 -13.24
CA GLY A 108 -3.95 -0.84 -13.56
C GLY A 108 -3.84 -1.91 -12.46
N ASN A 109 -4.15 -3.15 -12.83
CA ASN A 109 -4.07 -4.32 -11.93
C ASN A 109 -2.63 -4.81 -11.80
N GLN A 110 -2.04 -4.66 -10.61
CA GLN A 110 -0.64 -5.03 -10.38
C GLN A 110 -0.49 -5.85 -9.10
N ARG A 111 0.44 -6.81 -9.13
CA ARG A 111 0.78 -7.64 -7.96
C ARG A 111 2.30 -7.71 -7.79
N TRP A 112 2.78 -7.12 -6.71
CA TRP A 112 4.17 -7.05 -6.32
C TRP A 112 4.42 -8.02 -5.17
N VAL A 113 5.14 -9.11 -5.43
CA VAL A 113 5.45 -10.12 -4.40
C VAL A 113 6.91 -9.95 -3.99
N VAL A 114 7.14 -9.72 -2.70
CA VAL A 114 8.47 -9.64 -2.09
C VAL A 114 8.69 -10.92 -1.30
N GLU A 115 9.74 -11.66 -1.68
CA GLU A 115 10.13 -12.92 -1.05
C GLU A 115 10.68 -12.69 0.38
N ASP A 116 10.66 -13.74 1.20
CA ASP A 116 11.20 -13.69 2.56
C ASP A 116 12.67 -13.25 2.58
N GLY A 117 13.01 -12.34 3.51
CA GLY A 117 14.35 -11.80 3.65
C GLY A 117 14.79 -10.87 2.51
N VAL A 118 13.88 -10.46 1.61
CA VAL A 118 14.18 -9.55 0.49
C VAL A 118 13.64 -8.15 0.76
N ARG A 119 14.44 -7.15 0.38
CA ARG A 119 14.00 -5.77 0.15
C ARG A 119 13.87 -5.52 -1.35
N MET A 120 12.69 -5.10 -1.76
CA MET A 120 12.41 -4.64 -3.12
C MET A 120 12.31 -3.11 -3.12
N ILE A 121 13.06 -2.46 -4.03
CA ILE A 121 13.06 -1.01 -4.22
C ILE A 121 12.58 -0.73 -5.63
N VAL A 122 11.49 0.04 -5.75
CA VAL A 122 10.94 0.51 -7.03
C VAL A 122 11.24 2.00 -7.16
N ALA A 123 11.99 2.36 -8.20
CA ALA A 123 12.31 3.74 -8.51
C ALA A 123 11.21 4.40 -9.36
N GLU A 124 11.28 5.72 -9.51
CA GLU A 124 10.33 6.53 -10.28
C GLU A 124 10.21 6.10 -11.75
N ASP A 125 11.31 5.67 -12.37
CA ASP A 125 11.35 5.16 -13.75
C ASP A 125 10.79 3.73 -13.89
N GLY A 126 10.32 3.13 -12.79
CA GLY A 126 9.81 1.77 -12.74
C GLY A 126 10.90 0.70 -12.64
N SER A 127 12.18 1.07 -12.58
CA SER A 127 13.26 0.12 -12.35
C SER A 127 13.15 -0.51 -10.96
N VAL A 128 13.54 -1.78 -10.87
CA VAL A 128 13.38 -2.60 -9.66
C VAL A 128 14.74 -3.12 -9.24
N THR A 129 15.13 -2.83 -8.00
CA THR A 129 16.30 -3.44 -7.36
C THR A 129 15.86 -4.37 -6.24
N LYS A 130 16.52 -5.51 -6.10
CA LYS A 130 16.32 -6.45 -5.00
C LYS A 130 17.62 -6.62 -4.24
N GLU A 131 17.55 -6.51 -2.92
CA GLU A 131 18.67 -6.76 -2.01
C GLU A 131 18.20 -7.55 -0.78
N ALA A 132 19.13 -8.03 0.04
CA ALA A 132 18.79 -8.65 1.32
C ALA A 132 18.15 -7.62 2.26
N ALA A 133 17.01 -7.96 2.86
CA ALA A 133 16.38 -7.14 3.90
C ALA A 133 17.34 -7.05 5.09
N LYS A 134 17.85 -5.84 5.34
CA LYS A 134 18.68 -5.59 6.52
C LYS A 134 17.73 -5.51 7.73
N GLY A 135 18.13 -6.11 8.85
CA GLY A 135 17.43 -5.97 10.14
C GLY A 135 17.16 -4.49 10.50
N PRO A 136 16.41 -4.19 11.59
CA PRO A 136 15.84 -2.87 11.85
C PRO A 136 16.74 -1.71 11.47
N LEU A 137 16.38 -1.03 10.36
CA LEU A 137 17.00 0.24 9.99
C LEU A 137 16.64 1.25 11.07
N SER A 138 17.66 1.75 11.77
CA SER A 138 17.51 2.97 12.58
C SER A 138 17.14 4.11 11.64
N PHE A 139 15.87 4.53 11.68
CA PHE A 139 15.41 5.72 10.98
C PHE A 139 16.17 6.93 11.50
N GLY A 140 16.97 7.56 10.62
CA GLY A 140 17.57 8.85 10.90
C GLY A 140 19.03 9.00 10.48
N LEU A 141 19.33 8.92 9.19
CA LEU A 141 20.41 9.72 8.62
C LEU A 141 20.00 10.18 7.21
N PRO A 142 20.15 11.48 6.88
CA PRO A 142 19.94 11.96 5.52
C PRO A 142 20.97 11.29 4.60
N LEU A 143 20.54 10.98 3.37
CA LEU A 143 21.47 10.65 2.29
C LEU A 143 22.42 11.85 2.11
N LYS A 144 23.66 11.70 2.56
CA LYS A 144 24.75 12.63 2.26
C LYS A 144 25.40 12.21 0.95
N ASN A 145 25.11 12.95 -0.11
CA ASN A 145 26.05 13.82 -0.83
C ASN A 145 25.41 14.26 -2.15
#